data_AF-A0A7X1L7F2-F1
#
_entry.id   AF-A0A7X1L7F2-F1
#
_cell.length_a   1.000
_cell.length_b   1.000
_cell.length_c   1.000
_cell.angle_alpha   90.00
_cell.angle_beta   90.00
_cell.angle_gamma   90.00
#
_symmetry.space_group_name_H-M   'P 1'
#
loop_
_entity.id
_entity.type
_entity.pdbx_description
1 polymer ?
#
loop_
_entity_poly.entity_id
_entity_poly.type
_entity_poly.pdbx_seq_one_letter_code
_entity_poly.pdbx_strand_id
1 'polypeptide(L)'
;MDDILRALPSAGMINEIRSGSQVKGHNTVAASKDRDRLDKACGDFEAIFVQQLFKTMRASVPESELFNGGRAEEIYTSMLDQHVAENMAHGQSGIGLANQMRNKLAGYATTEPVIKTRY
;
A
#
# COMPACT_ATOMS: atom_id res chain seq x y z
N MET A 1 -20.05 -45.46 41.43
CA MET A 1 -18.59 -45.50 41.63
C MET A 1 -18.10 -46.78 41.01
N ASP A 2 -17.33 -46.87 39.93
CA ASP A 2 -16.77 -46.00 38.88
C ASP A 2 -16.29 -47.07 37.87
N ASP A 3 -16.77 -47.12 36.63
CA ASP A 3 -15.93 -46.88 35.44
C ASP A 3 -16.66 -47.45 34.20
N ILE A 4 -17.63 -46.72 33.66
CA ILE A 4 -18.27 -47.01 32.35
C ILE A 4 -17.77 -45.98 31.31
N LEU A 5 -16.54 -45.48 31.44
CA LEU A 5 -16.13 -44.27 30.70
C LEU A 5 -14.63 -44.17 30.40
N ARG A 6 -13.99 -45.22 29.85
CA ARG A 6 -12.65 -45.05 29.26
C ARG A 6 -12.17 -46.18 28.32
N ALA A 7 -12.77 -46.32 27.14
CA ALA A 7 -12.08 -46.92 25.98
C ALA A 7 -12.89 -46.74 24.69
N LEU A 8 -13.03 -45.50 24.23
CA LEU A 8 -13.27 -45.23 22.81
C LEU A 8 -12.10 -44.37 22.32
N PRO A 9 -11.35 -44.79 21.28
CA PRO A 9 -10.44 -43.88 20.61
C PRO A 9 -11.34 -42.86 19.89
N SER A 10 -11.41 -41.66 20.44
CA SER A 10 -12.13 -40.53 19.86
C SER A 10 -11.55 -40.22 18.47
N ALA A 11 -12.35 -40.48 17.44
CA ALA A 11 -12.50 -39.67 16.23
C ALA A 11 -11.26 -38.85 15.75
N GLY A 12 -10.12 -39.50 15.58
CA GLY A 12 -8.88 -38.87 15.15
C GLY A 12 -8.52 -39.03 13.67
N MET A 13 -9.31 -39.75 12.87
CA MET A 13 -8.91 -40.17 11.51
C MET A 13 -9.86 -39.73 10.38
N ILE A 14 -10.45 -38.52 10.47
CA ILE A 14 -11.29 -37.98 9.37
C ILE A 14 -10.83 -36.58 8.91
N ASN A 15 -9.90 -35.90 9.60
CA ASN A 15 -9.51 -34.53 9.24
C ASN A 15 -8.19 -34.39 8.46
N GLU A 16 -7.69 -35.44 7.82
CA GLU A 16 -6.43 -35.38 7.04
C GLU A 16 -6.64 -35.35 5.51
N ILE A 17 -7.90 -35.43 5.03
CA ILE A 17 -8.23 -35.43 3.59
C ILE A 17 -8.70 -34.03 3.10
N ARG A 18 -8.47 -32.97 3.88
CA ARG A 18 -8.71 -31.57 3.45
C ARG A 18 -7.41 -30.82 3.10
N SER A 19 -6.30 -31.53 2.97
CA SER A 19 -5.04 -30.99 2.46
C SER A 19 -4.84 -31.41 1.00
N GLY A 20 -5.73 -30.92 0.13
CA GLY A 20 -5.77 -31.37 -1.26
C GLY A 20 -6.44 -30.38 -2.20
N SER A 21 -6.24 -29.07 -2.03
CA SER A 21 -6.52 -28.10 -3.09
C SER A 21 -5.88 -26.74 -2.80
N GLN A 22 -4.57 -26.62 -3.02
CA GLN A 22 -3.98 -25.38 -3.53
C GLN A 22 -2.81 -25.73 -4.44
N VAL A 23 -3.14 -26.10 -5.68
CA VAL A 23 -2.26 -25.92 -6.83
C VAL A 23 -2.35 -24.45 -7.23
N LYS A 24 -1.39 -23.60 -6.84
CA LYS A 24 -0.75 -22.54 -7.66
C LYS A 24 0.22 -21.73 -6.82
N GLY A 25 1.51 -21.73 -7.16
CA GLY A 25 2.47 -20.90 -6.45
C GLY A 25 3.90 -20.88 -6.98
N HIS A 26 4.18 -21.31 -8.22
CA HIS A 26 5.48 -21.04 -8.84
C HIS A 26 5.53 -19.58 -9.34
N ASN A 27 5.40 -18.60 -8.42
CA ASN A 27 5.79 -17.21 -8.68
C ASN A 27 5.87 -16.32 -7.41
N THR A 28 6.44 -16.79 -6.31
CA THR A 28 6.39 -16.04 -5.03
C THR A 28 7.37 -14.85 -4.98
N VAL A 29 8.54 -14.95 -5.62
CA VAL A 29 9.61 -13.93 -5.54
C VAL A 29 9.45 -12.80 -6.57
N ALA A 30 8.91 -13.08 -7.76
CA ALA A 30 8.63 -12.02 -8.72
C ALA A 30 7.39 -11.22 -8.30
N ALA A 31 6.35 -11.90 -7.81
CA ALA A 31 5.17 -11.25 -7.26
C ALA A 31 5.47 -10.39 -6.03
N SER A 32 6.45 -10.77 -5.19
CA SER A 32 6.88 -9.92 -4.07
C SER A 32 7.63 -8.68 -4.55
N LYS A 33 8.58 -8.83 -5.49
CA LYS A 33 9.33 -7.69 -6.07
C LYS A 33 8.41 -6.70 -6.78
N ASP A 34 7.40 -7.19 -7.49
CA ASP A 34 6.44 -6.32 -8.18
C ASP A 34 5.49 -5.61 -7.21
N ARG A 35 5.15 -6.23 -6.08
CA ARG A 35 4.45 -5.56 -4.97
C ARG A 35 5.31 -4.47 -4.33
N ASP A 36 6.57 -4.76 -4.02
CA ASP A 36 7.47 -3.75 -3.42
C ASP A 36 7.65 -2.54 -4.34
N ARG A 37 7.74 -2.77 -5.66
CA ARG A 37 7.80 -1.71 -6.67
C ARG A 37 6.51 -0.90 -6.75
N LEU A 38 5.36 -1.57 -6.73
CA LEU A 38 4.06 -0.91 -6.71
C LEU A 38 3.90 -0.06 -5.45
N ASP A 39 4.28 -0.60 -4.30
CA ASP A 39 4.18 0.08 -3.02
C ASP A 39 5.07 1.32 -2.97
N LYS A 40 6.31 1.19 -3.46
CA LYS A 40 7.23 2.32 -3.60
C LYS A 40 6.68 3.38 -4.55
N ALA A 41 6.24 3.00 -5.75
CA ALA A 41 5.71 3.95 -6.73
C ALA A 41 4.48 4.71 -6.22
N CYS A 42 3.58 4.02 -5.51
CA CYS A 42 2.43 4.67 -4.88
C CYS A 42 2.85 5.63 -3.75
N GLY A 43 3.86 5.27 -2.95
CA GLY A 43 4.42 6.15 -1.92
C GLY A 43 5.08 7.40 -2.52
N ASP A 44 5.94 7.22 -3.52
CA ASP A 44 6.61 8.30 -4.23
C ASP A 44 5.60 9.29 -4.84
N PHE A 45 4.48 8.77 -5.38
CA PHE A 45 3.41 9.61 -5.90
C PHE A 45 2.69 10.41 -4.81
N GLU A 46 2.38 9.78 -3.66
CA GLU A 46 1.79 10.48 -2.52
C GLU A 46 2.72 11.60 -2.00
N ALA A 47 4.04 11.39 -2.01
CA ALA A 47 5.01 12.43 -1.64
C ALA A 47 4.91 13.65 -2.58
N ILE A 48 4.91 13.45 -3.89
CA ILE A 48 4.77 14.54 -4.86
C ILE A 48 3.44 15.28 -4.66
N PHE A 49 2.36 14.54 -4.41
CA PHE A 49 1.04 15.12 -4.17
C PHE A 49 1.02 15.99 -2.90
N VAL A 50 1.58 15.50 -1.80
CA VAL A 50 1.66 16.24 -0.53
C VAL A 50 2.55 17.48 -0.67
N GLN A 51 3.66 17.39 -1.40
CA GLN A 51 4.49 18.56 -1.70
C GLN A 51 3.70 19.63 -2.47
N GLN A 52 2.94 19.22 -3.49
CA GLN A 52 2.10 20.13 -4.26
C GLN A 52 0.95 20.71 -3.41
N LEU A 53 0.42 19.93 -2.47
CA LEU A 53 -0.57 20.40 -1.51
C LEU A 53 0.01 21.52 -0.64
N PHE A 54 1.19 21.34 -0.05
CA PHE A 54 1.86 22.38 0.75
C PHE A 54 2.14 23.64 -0.05
N LYS A 55 2.64 23.48 -1.29
CA LYS A 55 2.86 24.61 -2.20
C LYS A 55 1.57 25.39 -2.46
N THR A 56 0.46 24.69 -2.69
CA THR A 56 -0.85 25.32 -2.95
C THR A 56 -1.41 25.99 -1.71
N MET A 57 -1.25 25.38 -0.53
CA MET A 57 -1.65 25.98 0.75
C MET A 57 -0.89 27.27 1.03
N ARG A 58 0.43 27.30 0.81
CA ARG A 58 1.24 28.53 0.97
C ARG A 58 0.83 29.61 -0.03
N ALA A 59 0.64 29.25 -1.29
CA ALA A 59 0.18 30.19 -2.33
C ALA A 59 -1.22 30.78 -2.05
N SER A 60 -2.02 30.14 -1.20
CA SER A 60 -3.34 30.65 -0.79
C SER A 60 -3.28 31.67 0.36
N VAL A 61 -2.14 31.79 1.04
CA VAL A 61 -1.94 32.82 2.07
C VAL A 61 -1.47 34.10 1.37
N PRO A 62 -2.17 35.23 1.54
CA PRO A 62 -1.77 36.48 0.91
C PRO A 62 -0.41 36.93 1.42
N GLU A 63 0.49 37.28 0.48
CA GLU A 63 1.82 37.79 0.78
C GLU A 63 1.70 39.10 1.58
N SER A 64 2.28 39.11 2.77
CA SER A 64 2.46 40.31 3.57
C SER A 64 3.68 41.07 3.06
N GLU A 65 3.56 42.39 2.83
CA GLU A 65 4.70 43.25 2.45
C GLU A 65 5.88 43.16 3.45
N LEU A 66 5.64 42.65 4.66
CA LEU A 66 6.63 42.49 5.72
C LEU A 66 7.42 41.16 5.67
N PHE A 67 6.93 40.15 4.95
CA PHE A 67 7.48 38.78 4.95
C PHE A 67 7.78 38.27 3.53
N ASN A 68 8.47 39.08 2.73
CA ASN A 68 8.95 38.67 1.41
C ASN A 68 10.26 37.87 1.54
N GLY A 69 10.14 36.62 1.99
CA GLY A 69 11.23 35.67 2.26
C GLY A 69 12.30 35.49 1.19
N GLY A 70 12.05 35.96 -0.03
CA GLY A 70 13.02 36.00 -1.11
C GLY A 70 13.44 34.61 -1.59
N ARG A 71 14.35 34.59 -2.57
CA ARG A 71 14.71 33.36 -3.29
C ARG A 71 15.39 32.31 -2.42
N ALA A 72 16.10 32.72 -1.37
CA ALA A 72 16.73 31.78 -0.44
C ALA A 72 15.69 31.03 0.39
N GLU A 73 14.70 31.74 0.95
CA GLU A 73 13.62 31.12 1.72
C GLU A 73 12.76 30.20 0.86
N GLU A 74 12.47 30.58 -0.38
CA GLU A 74 11.75 29.70 -1.33
C GLU A 74 12.48 28.37 -1.52
N ILE A 75 13.80 28.41 -1.71
CA ILE A 75 14.61 27.21 -1.90
C ILE A 75 14.58 26.36 -0.62
N TYR A 76 14.85 26.95 0.55
CA TYR A 76 14.86 26.20 1.81
C TYR A 76 13.48 25.62 2.15
N THR A 77 12.41 26.39 1.94
CA THR A 77 11.03 25.95 2.13
C THR A 77 10.69 24.81 1.18
N SER A 78 11.11 24.88 -0.08
CA SER A 78 10.86 23.80 -1.04
C SER A 78 11.56 22.49 -0.66
N MET A 79 12.80 22.57 -0.14
CA MET A 79 13.54 21.42 0.35
C MET A 79 12.91 20.84 1.62
N LEU A 80 12.44 21.70 2.52
CA LEU A 80 11.72 21.30 3.72
C LEU A 80 10.41 20.57 3.34
N ASP A 81 9.61 21.18 2.46
CA ASP A 81 8.34 20.61 2.01
C ASP A 81 8.56 19.24 1.35
N GLN A 82 9.63 19.09 0.56
CA GLN A 82 10.00 17.80 -0.02
C GLN A 82 10.31 16.75 1.06
N HIS A 83 11.18 17.06 2.01
CA HIS A 83 11.53 16.11 3.08
C HIS A 83 10.34 15.74 3.97
N VAL A 84 9.48 16.71 4.30
CA VAL A 84 8.27 16.46 5.07
C VAL A 84 7.30 15.57 4.28
N ALA A 85 7.11 15.86 2.99
CA ALA A 85 6.23 15.08 2.13
C ALA A 85 6.73 13.62 1.95
N GLU A 86 8.03 13.41 1.74
CA GLU A 86 8.64 12.07 1.67
C GLU A 86 8.45 11.30 2.99
N ASN A 87 8.73 11.92 4.13
CA ASN A 87 8.55 11.30 5.44
C ASN A 87 7.08 10.96 5.73
N MET A 88 6.14 11.82 5.32
CA MET A 88 4.71 11.56 5.48
C MET A 88 4.23 10.42 4.58
N ALA A 89 4.64 10.41 3.31
CA ALA A 89 4.19 9.42 2.33
C ALA A 89 4.73 8.00 2.59
N HIS A 90 5.97 7.89 3.09
CA HIS A 90 6.57 6.60 3.47
C HIS A 90 6.30 6.20 4.93
N GLY A 91 5.81 7.12 5.76
CA GLY A 91 5.46 6.88 7.15
C GLY A 91 4.04 6.33 7.34
N GLN A 92 3.65 6.12 8.60
CA GLN A 92 2.29 5.68 8.97
C GLN A 92 1.27 6.82 8.94
N SER A 93 1.70 8.07 8.79
CA SER A 93 0.88 9.28 8.92
C SER A 93 0.63 10.01 7.59
N GLY A 94 0.71 9.29 6.47
CA GLY A 94 0.30 9.81 5.16
C GLY A 94 -1.20 10.10 5.09
N ILE A 95 -1.62 10.79 4.02
CA ILE A 95 -3.04 11.07 3.74
C ILE A 95 -3.79 9.82 3.26
N GLY A 96 -3.08 8.73 2.99
CA GLY A 96 -3.63 7.42 2.63
C GLY A 96 -3.88 7.26 1.13
N LEU A 97 -3.37 8.16 0.31
CA LEU A 97 -3.54 8.11 -1.15
C LEU A 97 -2.81 6.92 -1.76
N ALA A 98 -1.60 6.62 -1.30
CA ALA A 98 -0.83 5.48 -1.77
C ALA A 98 -1.56 4.16 -1.49
N ASN A 99 -2.20 4.03 -0.32
CA ASN A 99 -3.03 2.87 0.01
C ASN A 99 -4.19 2.68 -0.97
N GLN A 100 -4.89 3.77 -1.28
CA GLN A 100 -6.01 3.72 -2.22
C GLN A 100 -5.54 3.33 -3.62
N MET A 101 -4.44 3.91 -4.11
CA MET A 101 -3.86 3.58 -5.41
C MET A 101 -3.41 2.12 -5.47
N ARG A 102 -2.69 1.63 -4.46
CA ARG A 102 -2.29 0.22 -4.34
C ARG A 102 -3.47 -0.72 -4.44
N ASN A 103 -4.53 -0.44 -3.70
CA ASN A 103 -5.74 -1.28 -3.70
C ASN A 103 -6.41 -1.33 -5.08
N LYS A 104 -6.42 -0.22 -5.82
CA LYS A 104 -6.96 -0.18 -7.19
C LYS A 104 -6.05 -0.92 -8.17
N LEU A 105 -4.73 -0.69 -8.13
CA LEU A 105 -3.77 -1.33 -9.04
C LEU A 105 -3.61 -2.83 -8.80
N ALA A 106 -3.60 -3.27 -7.54
CA ALA A 106 -3.59 -4.68 -7.20
C ALA A 106 -4.84 -5.41 -7.70
N GLY A 107 -5.99 -4.72 -7.76
CA GLY A 107 -7.23 -5.27 -8.36
C GLY A 107 -7.15 -5.47 -9.88
N TYR A 108 -6.37 -4.67 -10.60
CA TYR A 108 -6.15 -4.85 -12.05
C TYR A 108 -5.15 -5.98 -12.37
N ALA A 109 -4.29 -6.37 -11.43
CA ALA A 109 -3.33 -7.46 -11.63
C ALA A 109 -3.98 -8.86 -11.59
N THR A 110 -5.20 -8.99 -11.04
CA THR A 110 -5.91 -10.26 -10.90
C THR A 110 -7.03 -10.46 -11.92
N THR A 111 -7.34 -9.46 -12.75
CA THR A 111 -8.28 -9.62 -13.85
C THR A 111 -7.57 -10.30 -15.02
N GLU A 112 -7.80 -11.61 -15.21
CA GLU A 112 -7.39 -12.33 -16.41
C GLU A 112 -7.84 -11.55 -17.66
N PRO A 113 -7.02 -11.49 -18.73
CA PRO A 113 -7.50 -11.00 -20.01
C PRO A 113 -8.57 -12.00 -20.48
N VAL A 114 -9.84 -11.60 -20.37
CA VAL A 114 -10.94 -12.35 -21.00
C VAL A 114 -10.74 -12.19 -22.51
N ILE A 115 -9.93 -13.06 -23.11
CA ILE A 115 -9.97 -13.32 -24.53
C ILE A 115 -11.34 -13.96 -24.75
N LYS A 116 -12.35 -13.12 -25.04
CA LYS A 116 -13.60 -13.59 -25.63
C LYS A 116 -13.28 -14.09 -27.04
N THR A 117 -12.71 -15.28 -27.16
CA THR A 117 -12.72 -16.01 -28.43
C THR A 117 -14.14 -16.52 -28.63
N ARG A 118 -14.94 -15.66 -29.27
CA ARG A 118 -16.17 -16.07 -29.94
C ARG A 118 -15.77 -16.71 -31.27
N TYR A 119 -15.75 -18.03 -31.30
CA TYR A 119 -16.06 -18.84 -32.49
C TYR A 119 -16.87 -20.04 -32.02
#